data_AF-A0A4Q2ZA87-F1
#
_entry.id   AF-A0A4Q2ZA87-F1
#
_cell.length_a   1.000
_cell.length_b   1.000
_cell.length_c   1.000
_cell.angle_alpha   90.00
_cell.angle_beta   90.00
_cell.angle_gamma   90.00
#
_symmetry.space_group_name_H-M   'P 1'
#
loop_
_entity.id
_entity.type
_entity.pdbx_description
1 polymer ?
#
loop_
_entity_poly.entity_id
_entity_poly.type
_entity_poly.pdbx_seq_one_letter_code
_entity_poly.pdbx_strand_id
1 'polypeptide(L)'
;MKSEKRRASRSSFSTHARVASECHPPCGIAMMPVEHPRQHLHPAPPFTMRMRLVFENIDYTIVGHMKSLLESEGISCEIRNAGAAGLAGEVPYTQVYPELWILDKLDEPRARDIIRAYREKDATTPKGPDWTCQKCGETVDGVYAECWNCGAASPA
;
A
#
# COMPACT_ATOMS: atom_id res chain seq x y z
N MET A 1 30.64 58.75 -43.89
CA MET A 1 30.14 60.12 -44.18
C MET A 1 29.14 60.03 -45.31
N LYS A 2 28.05 60.82 -45.28
CA LYS A 2 26.85 60.71 -46.16
C LYS A 2 26.10 59.39 -45.88
N SER A 3 24.79 59.32 -45.64
CA SER A 3 23.61 60.00 -46.23
C SER A 3 23.24 59.46 -47.63
N GLU A 4 21.97 59.34 -48.04
CA GLU A 4 20.79 60.03 -47.47
C GLU A 4 19.42 59.30 -47.60
N LYS A 5 18.46 59.86 -46.85
CA LYS A 5 17.03 59.58 -46.65
C LYS A 5 16.18 59.30 -47.92
N ARG A 6 14.94 58.87 -47.64
CA ARG A 6 13.69 58.81 -48.46
C ARG A 6 13.39 57.39 -48.96
N ARG A 7 12.12 56.96 -49.09
CA ARG A 7 10.83 57.69 -49.04
C ARG A 7 9.79 56.94 -48.19
N ALA A 8 8.85 57.66 -47.59
CA ALA A 8 7.75 57.08 -46.81
C ALA A 8 6.47 56.94 -47.66
N SER A 9 5.46 56.24 -47.08
CA SER A 9 4.01 56.58 -47.09
C SER A 9 3.02 55.56 -47.70
N ARG A 10 2.24 54.91 -46.79
CA ARG A 10 0.80 54.53 -46.93
C ARG A 10 0.41 53.52 -48.04
N SER A 11 -0.73 52.81 -48.00
CA SER A 11 -1.69 52.42 -46.95
C SER A 11 -2.48 51.20 -47.47
N SER A 12 -2.91 50.24 -46.65
CA SER A 12 -4.27 50.14 -46.04
C SER A 12 -4.30 48.88 -45.13
N PHE A 13 -5.06 48.77 -44.03
CA PHE A 13 -6.50 48.49 -43.92
C PHE A 13 -6.97 47.34 -44.86
N SER A 14 -7.75 46.32 -44.46
CA SER A 14 -8.50 45.99 -43.22
C SER A 14 -9.00 44.52 -43.33
N THR A 15 -9.28 43.65 -42.33
CA THR A 15 -8.98 43.47 -40.88
C THR A 15 -9.43 42.02 -40.50
N HIS A 16 -9.16 41.54 -39.26
CA HIS A 16 -9.50 40.21 -38.68
C HIS A 16 -8.56 39.05 -39.08
N ALA A 17 -8.29 38.03 -38.24
CA ALA A 17 -8.77 37.71 -36.88
C ALA A 17 -7.61 37.38 -35.90
N ARG A 18 -7.91 37.00 -34.64
CA ARG A 18 -6.95 36.70 -33.55
C ARG A 18 -7.08 35.23 -33.07
N VAL A 19 -6.05 34.77 -32.31
CA VAL A 19 -6.01 33.55 -31.44
C VAL A 19 -5.99 32.21 -32.23
N ALA A 20 -5.29 31.13 -31.84
CA ALA A 20 -4.31 30.84 -30.77
C ALA A 20 -2.91 30.57 -31.39
N SER A 21 -1.76 30.52 -30.69
CA SER A 21 -1.42 30.31 -29.26
C SER A 21 -1.53 28.87 -28.73
N GLU A 22 -1.00 27.88 -29.48
CA GLU A 22 -0.81 26.51 -28.98
C GLU A 22 0.67 26.14 -28.84
N CYS A 23 1.19 26.28 -27.63
CA CYS A 23 2.53 25.81 -27.26
C CYS A 23 2.53 24.27 -27.24
N HIS A 24 3.41 23.65 -28.02
CA HIS A 24 3.65 22.20 -27.98
C HIS A 24 4.72 21.84 -26.93
N PRO A 25 4.38 21.15 -25.82
CA PRO A 25 5.33 20.31 -25.11
C PRO A 25 5.50 18.96 -25.83
N PRO A 26 6.72 18.40 -25.91
CA PRO A 26 6.95 17.05 -26.42
C PRO A 26 6.73 15.99 -25.31
N CYS A 27 7.02 14.73 -25.64
CA CYS A 27 7.04 13.57 -24.73
C CYS A 27 5.65 13.04 -24.31
N GLY A 28 4.91 12.51 -25.29
CA GLY A 28 3.78 11.62 -25.04
C GLY A 28 4.23 10.26 -24.49
N ILE A 29 4.62 10.21 -23.21
CA ILE A 29 4.68 8.94 -22.47
C ILE A 29 3.23 8.44 -22.37
N ALA A 30 2.93 7.36 -23.08
CA ALA A 30 1.63 6.72 -22.98
C ALA A 30 1.43 6.18 -21.56
N MET A 31 0.61 6.88 -20.77
CA MET A 31 0.10 6.36 -19.50
C MET A 31 -0.79 5.18 -19.80
N MET A 32 -0.21 3.98 -19.83
CA MET A 32 -0.97 2.74 -19.84
C MET A 32 -1.86 2.77 -18.59
N PRO A 33 -3.19 2.60 -18.72
CA PRO A 33 -4.05 2.54 -17.54
C PRO A 33 -3.59 1.36 -16.69
N VAL A 34 -3.38 1.58 -15.39
CA VAL A 34 -3.08 0.49 -14.47
C VAL A 34 -4.35 -0.33 -14.32
N GLU A 35 -4.48 -1.36 -15.17
CA GLU A 35 -5.58 -2.33 -15.17
C GLU A 35 -5.56 -3.12 -13.86
N HIS A 36 -6.14 -2.52 -12.82
CA HIS A 36 -6.53 -3.23 -11.62
C HIS A 36 -7.46 -4.37 -12.07
N PRO A 37 -7.12 -5.64 -11.79
CA PRO A 37 -8.01 -6.74 -12.09
C PRO A 37 -9.35 -6.47 -11.41
N ARG A 38 -10.40 -6.22 -12.20
CA ARG A 38 -11.73 -6.03 -11.65
C ARG A 38 -12.07 -7.26 -10.84
N GLN A 39 -12.33 -7.07 -9.55
CA GLN A 39 -12.77 -8.14 -8.66
C GLN A 39 -14.08 -8.69 -9.20
N HIS A 40 -13.98 -9.78 -9.97
CA HIS A 40 -15.12 -10.56 -10.39
C HIS A 40 -15.67 -11.24 -9.13
N LEU A 41 -16.62 -10.58 -8.48
CA LEU A 41 -17.30 -11.09 -7.30
C LEU A 41 -18.12 -12.33 -7.72
N HIS A 42 -17.49 -13.49 -7.65
CA HIS A 42 -18.08 -14.75 -8.08
C HIS A 42 -19.35 -15.04 -7.25
N PRO A 43 -20.46 -15.46 -7.89
CA PRO A 43 -21.64 -15.89 -7.14
C PRO A 43 -21.28 -17.11 -6.28
N ALA A 44 -21.56 -17.03 -4.99
CA ALA A 44 -21.17 -18.07 -4.02
C ALA A 44 -21.75 -19.44 -4.40
N PRO A 45 -20.97 -20.54 -4.31
CA PRO A 45 -21.42 -21.87 -4.71
C PRO A 45 -22.50 -22.41 -3.75
N PRO A 46 -23.48 -23.20 -4.23
CA PRO A 46 -24.59 -23.71 -3.44
C PRO A 46 -24.21 -24.95 -2.59
N PHE A 47 -23.09 -24.89 -1.89
CA PHE A 47 -22.61 -25.95 -0.99
C PHE A 47 -22.29 -25.38 0.40
N THR A 48 -22.44 -26.20 1.44
CA THR A 48 -22.53 -25.70 2.83
C THR A 48 -21.27 -24.94 3.26
N MET A 49 -21.37 -23.61 3.34
CA MET A 49 -20.35 -22.76 3.97
C MET A 49 -20.16 -23.23 5.42
N ARG A 50 -18.99 -23.83 5.69
CA ARG A 50 -18.61 -24.34 7.01
C ARG A 50 -17.38 -23.59 7.45
N MET A 51 -17.62 -22.42 8.05
CA MET A 51 -16.58 -21.49 8.48
C MET A 51 -15.49 -22.18 9.33
N ARG A 52 -14.25 -21.73 9.19
CA ARG A 52 -13.09 -22.30 9.89
C ARG A 52 -12.18 -21.21 10.48
N LEU A 53 -11.90 -21.33 11.77
CA LEU A 53 -10.86 -20.55 12.45
C LEU A 53 -9.48 -20.89 11.86
N VAL A 54 -8.85 -19.93 11.20
CA VAL A 54 -7.49 -20.08 10.63
C VAL A 54 -6.42 -19.37 11.44
N PHE A 55 -6.78 -18.30 12.16
CA PHE A 55 -5.86 -17.43 12.90
C PHE A 55 -6.58 -16.76 14.07
N GLU A 56 -5.87 -16.51 15.15
CA GLU A 56 -6.33 -15.74 16.31
C GLU A 56 -5.15 -14.92 16.85
N ASN A 57 -5.42 -13.73 17.40
CA ASN A 57 -4.41 -12.92 18.09
C ASN A 57 -5.07 -11.94 19.06
N ILE A 58 -4.32 -11.48 20.05
CA ILE A 58 -4.76 -10.41 20.96
C ILE A 58 -4.81 -9.04 20.24
N ASP A 59 -3.91 -8.78 19.30
CA ASP A 59 -3.89 -7.54 18.53
C ASP A 59 -4.79 -7.65 17.29
N TYR A 60 -5.90 -6.91 17.33
CA TYR A 60 -6.83 -6.75 16.20
C TYR A 60 -6.12 -6.28 14.92
N THR A 61 -5.05 -5.48 15.03
CA THR A 61 -4.28 -4.97 13.89
C THR A 61 -3.62 -6.11 13.12
N ILE A 62 -3.06 -7.09 13.82
CA ILE A 62 -2.45 -8.28 13.21
C ILE A 62 -3.52 -9.15 12.54
N VAL A 63 -4.67 -9.35 13.19
CA VAL A 63 -5.79 -10.12 12.61
C VAL A 63 -6.38 -9.41 11.38
N GLY A 64 -6.51 -8.09 11.41
CA GLY A 64 -6.92 -7.25 10.28
C GLY A 64 -5.92 -7.24 9.12
N HIS A 65 -4.62 -7.32 9.41
CA HIS A 65 -3.59 -7.50 8.38
C HIS A 65 -3.69 -8.88 7.72
N MET A 66 -3.86 -9.95 8.51
CA MET A 66 -4.08 -11.30 7.97
C MET A 66 -5.38 -11.41 7.17
N LYS A 67 -6.46 -10.74 7.57
CA LYS A 67 -7.70 -10.63 6.77
C LYS A 67 -7.40 -10.01 5.41
N SER A 68 -6.78 -8.83 5.40
CA SER A 68 -6.40 -8.12 4.17
C SER A 68 -5.52 -8.97 3.24
N LEU A 69 -4.59 -9.74 3.80
CA LEU A 69 -3.73 -10.66 3.06
C LEU A 69 -4.55 -11.79 2.40
N LEU A 70 -5.42 -12.48 3.15
CA LEU A 70 -6.28 -13.54 2.61
C LEU A 70 -7.24 -13.02 1.55
N GLU A 71 -7.85 -11.84 1.75
CA GLU A 71 -8.74 -11.22 0.75
C GLU A 71 -8.00 -10.80 -0.52
N SER A 72 -6.74 -10.36 -0.42
CA SER A 72 -5.92 -10.05 -1.60
C SER A 72 -5.60 -11.30 -2.44
N GLU A 73 -5.53 -12.47 -1.79
CA GLU A 73 -5.42 -13.79 -2.41
C GLU A 73 -6.78 -14.36 -2.87
N GLY A 74 -7.88 -13.61 -2.70
CA GLY A 74 -9.24 -14.00 -3.09
C GLY A 74 -9.96 -14.93 -2.12
N ILE A 75 -9.42 -15.18 -0.92
CA ILE A 75 -10.01 -16.05 0.10
C ILE A 75 -10.99 -15.23 0.94
N SER A 76 -12.26 -15.64 0.94
CA SER A 76 -13.33 -14.93 1.66
C SER A 76 -13.25 -15.22 3.16
N CYS A 77 -13.11 -14.18 3.99
CA CYS A 77 -12.96 -14.32 5.44
C CYS A 77 -13.58 -13.16 6.24
N GLU A 78 -13.98 -13.47 7.48
CA GLU A 78 -14.57 -12.55 8.46
C GLU A 78 -13.77 -12.56 9.77
N ILE A 79 -13.80 -11.44 10.51
CA ILE A 79 -13.23 -11.38 11.87
C ILE A 79 -14.36 -11.47 12.89
N ARG A 80 -14.25 -12.41 13.83
CA ARG A 80 -15.12 -12.57 14.99
C ARG A 80 -14.48 -12.00 16.24
N ASN A 81 -15.31 -11.76 17.26
CA ASN A 81 -14.93 -11.31 18.61
C ASN A 81 -14.18 -9.96 18.68
N ALA A 82 -14.03 -9.25 17.55
CA ALA A 82 -13.35 -7.96 17.40
C ALA A 82 -13.73 -6.86 18.41
N GLY A 83 -15.00 -6.83 18.86
CA GLY A 83 -15.50 -5.82 19.79
C GLY A 83 -15.51 -6.24 21.27
N ALA A 84 -15.19 -7.50 21.59
CA ALA A 84 -15.35 -8.05 22.93
C ALA A 84 -14.43 -7.39 23.97
N ALA A 85 -13.28 -6.85 23.55
CA ALA A 85 -12.36 -6.09 24.40
C ALA A 85 -12.99 -4.85 25.06
N GLY A 86 -14.08 -4.31 24.51
CA GLY A 86 -14.87 -3.24 25.13
C GLY A 86 -15.68 -3.67 26.37
N LEU A 87 -15.79 -4.97 26.64
CA LEU A 87 -16.49 -5.56 27.80
C LEU A 87 -15.51 -6.12 28.85
N ALA A 88 -14.27 -5.61 28.87
CA ALA A 88 -13.22 -5.99 29.81
C ALA A 88 -13.62 -5.69 31.27
N GLY A 89 -14.19 -6.70 31.93
CA GLY A 89 -14.70 -6.64 33.29
C GLY A 89 -15.73 -7.73 33.59
N GLU A 90 -16.54 -8.12 32.59
CA GLU A 90 -17.63 -9.10 32.77
C GLU A 90 -17.44 -10.42 31.99
N VAL A 91 -16.54 -10.44 30.99
CA VAL A 91 -16.32 -11.59 30.09
C VAL A 91 -14.95 -12.24 30.35
N PRO A 92 -14.83 -13.59 30.43
CA PRO A 92 -13.55 -14.27 30.56
C PRO A 92 -12.62 -14.02 29.36
N TYR A 93 -11.36 -13.66 29.62
CA TYR A 93 -10.35 -13.26 28.62
C TYR A 93 -10.20 -14.17 27.39
N THR A 94 -10.53 -15.47 27.50
CA THR A 94 -10.50 -16.42 26.38
C THR A 94 -11.61 -16.24 25.34
N GLN A 95 -12.63 -15.42 25.62
CA GLN A 95 -13.75 -15.11 24.71
C GLN A 95 -13.63 -13.70 24.10
N VAL A 96 -12.44 -13.09 24.20
CA VAL A 96 -12.24 -11.63 23.99
C VAL A 96 -11.31 -11.34 22.81
N TYR A 97 -10.57 -12.33 22.31
CA TYR A 97 -9.57 -12.13 21.25
C TYR A 97 -10.19 -12.10 19.85
N PRO A 98 -9.75 -11.19 18.97
CA PRO A 98 -10.08 -11.23 17.55
C PRO A 98 -9.67 -12.55 16.87
N GLU A 99 -10.63 -13.15 16.17
CA GLU A 99 -10.51 -14.45 15.49
C GLU A 99 -10.76 -14.29 13.99
N LEU A 100 -9.89 -14.81 13.12
CA LEU A 100 -10.07 -14.81 11.67
C LEU A 100 -10.67 -16.16 11.20
N TRP A 101 -11.85 -16.08 10.62
CA TRP A 101 -12.59 -17.22 10.09
C TRP A 101 -12.72 -17.11 8.56
N ILE A 102 -12.31 -18.15 7.84
CA ILE A 102 -12.66 -18.27 6.41
C ILE A 102 -14.11 -18.75 6.25
N LEU A 103 -14.76 -18.38 5.14
CA LEU A 103 -16.17 -18.74 4.87
C LEU A 103 -16.33 -20.14 4.26
N ASP A 104 -15.45 -20.52 3.32
CA ASP A 104 -15.37 -21.88 2.78
C ASP A 104 -14.27 -22.68 3.49
N LYS A 105 -14.57 -23.94 3.85
CA LYS A 105 -13.59 -24.88 4.41
C LYS A 105 -12.56 -25.33 3.36
N LEU A 106 -12.87 -25.27 2.07
CA LEU A 106 -11.97 -25.71 1.00
C LEU A 106 -10.68 -24.85 0.95
N ASP A 107 -10.77 -23.57 1.32
CA ASP A 107 -9.62 -22.66 1.42
C ASP A 107 -8.76 -22.86 2.68
N GLU A 108 -9.15 -23.73 3.64
CA GLU A 108 -8.43 -23.87 4.92
C GLU A 108 -6.93 -24.18 4.78
N PRO A 109 -6.49 -25.11 3.89
CA PRO A 109 -5.07 -25.37 3.69
C PRO A 109 -4.36 -24.14 3.11
N ARG A 110 -4.91 -23.55 2.04
CA ARG A 110 -4.33 -22.40 1.34
C ARG A 110 -4.18 -21.18 2.26
N ALA A 111 -5.22 -20.89 3.05
CA ALA A 111 -5.18 -19.80 4.03
C ALA A 111 -4.09 -20.01 5.09
N ARG A 112 -3.97 -21.22 5.64
CA ARG A 112 -2.91 -21.56 6.61
C ARG A 112 -1.51 -21.50 5.98
N ASP A 113 -1.37 -21.90 4.72
CA ASP A 113 -0.10 -21.83 3.98
C ASP A 113 0.34 -20.38 3.71
N ILE A 114 -0.58 -19.50 3.30
CA ILE A 114 -0.32 -18.06 3.11
C ILE A 114 0.11 -17.41 4.43
N ILE A 115 -0.63 -17.64 5.52
CA ILE A 115 -0.34 -17.12 6.87
C ILE A 115 1.03 -17.59 7.36
N ARG A 116 1.38 -18.87 7.12
CA ARG A 116 2.68 -19.43 7.49
C ARG A 116 3.81 -18.77 6.69
N ALA A 117 3.68 -18.73 5.36
CA ALA A 117 4.68 -18.14 4.47
C ALA A 117 4.90 -16.64 4.72
N TYR A 118 3.88 -15.91 5.18
CA TYR A 118 4.02 -14.54 5.65
C TYR A 118 4.87 -14.46 6.92
N ARG A 119 4.50 -15.21 7.98
CA ARG A 119 5.25 -15.24 9.26
C ARG A 119 6.70 -15.69 9.09
N GLU A 120 6.95 -16.62 8.16
CA GLU A 120 8.29 -17.11 7.84
C GLU A 120 9.15 -16.03 7.14
N LYS A 121 8.57 -15.14 6.31
CA LYS A 121 9.30 -14.01 5.70
C LYS A 121 9.71 -12.97 6.73
N ASP A 122 8.81 -12.60 7.65
CA ASP A 122 9.12 -11.68 8.74
C ASP A 122 10.26 -12.23 9.63
N ALA A 123 10.26 -13.55 9.87
CA ALA A 123 11.29 -14.22 10.67
C ALA A 123 12.62 -14.50 9.92
N THR A 124 12.63 -14.51 8.59
CA THR A 124 13.82 -14.82 7.76
C THR A 124 14.44 -13.61 7.08
N THR A 125 13.82 -12.43 7.18
CA THR A 125 14.44 -11.15 6.80
C THR A 125 15.68 -10.93 7.67
N PRO A 126 16.91 -10.91 7.12
CA PRO A 126 18.10 -10.77 7.94
C PRO A 126 18.15 -9.37 8.54
N LYS A 127 18.05 -9.29 9.88
CA LYS A 127 18.49 -8.10 10.59
C LYS A 127 19.97 -7.87 10.26
N GLY A 128 20.34 -6.64 9.88
CA GLY A 128 21.75 -6.26 9.86
C GLY A 128 22.36 -6.36 11.27
N PRO A 129 23.69 -6.40 11.39
CA PRO A 129 24.33 -6.20 12.69
C PRO A 129 24.00 -4.80 13.21
N ASP A 130 23.81 -4.68 14.52
CA ASP A 130 23.64 -3.38 15.19
C ASP A 130 24.85 -2.47 14.91
N TRP A 131 24.59 -1.20 14.60
CA TRP A 131 25.62 -0.24 14.20
C TRP A 131 25.67 0.98 15.12
N THR A 132 26.88 1.47 15.40
CA THR A 132 27.10 2.66 16.21
C THR A 132 27.14 3.90 15.33
N CYS A 133 26.27 4.87 15.63
CA CYS A 133 26.12 6.09 14.86
C CYS A 133 27.34 7.02 15.00
N GLN A 134 28.04 7.25 13.90
CA GLN A 134 29.25 8.09 13.84
C GLN A 134 29.01 9.58 14.16
N LYS A 135 27.75 10.03 14.24
CA LYS A 135 27.35 11.42 14.53
C LYS A 135 27.00 11.68 16.00
N CYS A 136 26.51 10.68 16.74
CA CYS A 136 26.06 10.85 18.14
C CYS A 136 26.47 9.73 19.10
N GLY A 137 27.08 8.64 18.64
CA GLY A 137 27.49 7.50 19.47
C GLY A 137 26.39 6.50 19.82
N GLU A 138 25.16 6.73 19.35
CA GLU A 138 24.00 5.86 19.60
C GLU A 138 24.12 4.48 18.94
N THR A 139 23.65 3.42 19.60
CA THR A 139 23.55 2.08 18.99
C THR A 139 22.19 1.90 18.33
N VAL A 140 22.18 1.42 17.08
CA VAL A 140 21.00 1.33 16.23
C VAL A 140 20.86 -0.12 15.75
N ASP A 141 19.67 -0.72 15.94
CA ASP A 141 19.33 -2.06 15.43
C ASP A 141 19.51 -2.08 13.90
N GLY A 142 20.19 -3.09 13.38
CA GLY A 142 20.53 -3.21 11.95
C GLY A 142 19.34 -3.41 11.00
N VAL A 143 18.10 -3.37 11.49
CA VAL A 143 16.88 -3.14 10.67
C VAL A 143 16.76 -1.69 10.19
N TYR A 144 17.34 -0.71 10.88
CA TYR A 144 17.20 0.71 10.53
C TYR A 144 18.37 1.24 9.69
N ALA A 145 18.04 1.82 8.53
CA ALA A 145 18.98 2.52 7.65
C ALA A 145 19.38 3.93 8.14
N GLU A 146 18.75 4.44 9.20
CA GLU A 146 19.00 5.77 9.78
C GLU A 146 18.99 5.72 11.32
N CYS A 147 19.81 6.57 11.94
CA CYS A 147 19.89 6.69 13.39
C CYS A 147 18.71 7.49 13.93
N TRP A 148 17.81 6.81 14.67
CA TRP A 148 16.61 7.35 15.30
C TRP A 148 16.84 8.63 16.15
N ASN A 149 18.02 8.78 16.74
CA ASN A 149 18.39 9.90 17.61
C ASN A 149 18.84 11.16 16.82
N CYS A 150 19.38 11.01 15.60
CA CYS A 150 20.03 12.15 14.90
C CYS A 150 19.90 12.22 13.37
N GLY A 151 19.19 11.30 12.72
CA GLY A 151 18.95 11.30 11.26
C GLY A 151 20.22 11.15 10.42
N ALA A 152 21.28 10.53 10.94
CA ALA A 152 22.41 10.09 10.12
C ALA A 152 22.11 8.72 9.52
N ALA A 153 22.45 8.51 8.24
CA ALA A 153 22.37 7.20 7.61
C ALA A 153 23.32 6.18 8.26
N SER A 154 23.03 4.90 8.09
CA SER A 154 23.92 3.80 8.47
C SER A 154 25.27 3.88 7.73
N PRO A 155 26.36 3.35 8.31
CA PRO A 155 27.53 3.01 7.50
C PRO A 155 27.13 2.01 6.40
N ALA A 156 27.87 2.04 5.29
CA ALA A 156 27.72 1.14 4.14
C ALA A 156 28.79 0.05 4.16
#